data_AF-A0A1X1MPQ7-F1
#
_entry.id   AF-A0A1X1MPQ7-F1
#
_cell.length_a   1.000
_cell.length_b   1.000
_cell.length_c   1.000
_cell.angle_alpha   90.00
_cell.angle_beta   90.00
_cell.angle_gamma   90.00
#
_symmetry.space_group_name_H-M   'P 1'
#
loop_
_entity.id
_entity.type
_entity.pdbx_description
1 polymer ?
#
loop_
_entity_poly.entity_id
_entity_poly.type
_entity_poly.pdbx_seq_one_letter_code
_entity_poly.pdbx_strand_id
1 'polypeptide(L)'
;MAIRYQHLVFLIIVLGGGASLLKSSGLIALQFGEFERNVGGASVLHCAVALLLGFSTAGWVSQRSNETLKLTMLALPFVLVTLDESSQALIATRQFSWLDLTLNITCLIIGIGFYRLLKVKQGE
;
A
#
# COMPACT_ATOMS: atom_id res chain seq x y z
N MET A 1 10.25 20.78 8.85
CA MET A 1 8.84 20.63 8.43
C MET A 1 8.45 19.17 8.64
N ALA A 2 7.59 18.86 9.61
CA ALA A 2 7.18 17.47 9.86
C ALA A 2 6.13 17.03 8.83
N ILE A 3 6.37 15.93 8.12
CA ILE A 3 5.41 15.38 7.15
C ILE A 3 4.24 14.77 7.93
N ARG A 4 3.01 15.20 7.63
CA ARG A 4 1.79 14.64 8.23
C ARG A 4 1.42 13.31 7.56
N TYR A 5 0.84 12.38 8.32
CA TYR A 5 0.43 11.05 7.84
C TYR A 5 -0.45 11.08 6.58
N GLN A 6 -1.35 12.06 6.45
CA GLN A 6 -2.18 12.22 5.24
C GLN A 6 -1.35 12.41 3.96
N HIS A 7 -0.23 13.15 4.05
CA HIS A 7 0.65 13.37 2.91
C HIS A 7 1.47 12.12 2.60
N LEU A 8 1.85 11.35 3.63
CA LEU A 8 2.50 10.04 3.44
C LEU A 8 1.56 9.06 2.73
N VAL A 9 0.31 8.95 3.18
CA VAL A 9 -0.70 8.09 2.53
C VAL A 9 -0.86 8.47 1.06
N PHE A 10 -1.05 9.76 0.77
CA PHE A 10 -1.18 10.23 -0.60
C PHE A 10 0.07 9.91 -1.45
N LEU A 11 1.26 10.19 -0.92
CA LEU A 11 2.52 9.90 -1.60
C LEU A 11 2.69 8.41 -1.90
N ILE A 12 2.39 7.55 -0.93
CA ILE A 12 2.51 6.09 -1.09
C ILE A 12 1.53 5.58 -2.14
N ILE A 13 0.29 6.09 -2.17
CA ILE A 13 -0.69 5.72 -3.19
C ILE A 13 -0.22 6.16 -4.58
N VAL A 14 0.27 7.39 -4.74
CA VAL A 14 0.76 7.89 -6.03
C VAL A 14 1.98 7.09 -6.50
N LEU A 15 2.94 6.82 -5.63
CA LEU A 15 4.13 6.06 -6.00
C LEU A 15 3.83 4.59 -6.28
N GLY A 16 3.05 3.93 -5.42
CA GLY A 16 2.69 2.51 -5.57
C GLY A 16 1.78 2.27 -6.77
N GLY A 17 0.69 3.05 -6.88
CA GLY A 17 -0.21 2.98 -8.04
C GLY A 17 0.48 3.42 -9.34
N GLY A 18 1.31 4.47 -9.27
CA GLY A 18 2.11 4.92 -10.41
C GLY A 18 3.10 3.85 -10.89
N ALA A 19 3.77 3.14 -9.97
CA ALA A 19 4.61 2.01 -10.29
C ALA A 19 3.84 0.86 -10.97
N SER A 20 2.65 0.53 -10.44
CA SER A 20 1.75 -0.46 -11.05
C SER A 20 1.37 -0.07 -12.48
N LEU A 21 0.93 1.18 -12.69
CA LEU A 21 0.57 1.73 -14.01
C LEU A 21 1.75 1.76 -14.97
N LEU A 22 2.92 2.21 -14.52
CA LEU A 22 4.13 2.27 -15.34
C LEU A 22 4.53 0.90 -15.85
N LYS A 23 4.54 -0.11 -14.98
CA LYS A 23 4.85 -1.48 -15.37
C LYS A 23 3.76 -2.06 -16.29
N SER A 24 2.50 -1.64 -16.14
CA SER A 24 1.39 -2.03 -17.04
C SER A 24 1.43 -1.33 -18.41
N SER A 25 2.04 -0.15 -18.51
CA SER A 25 2.13 0.62 -19.76
C SER A 25 3.04 0.01 -20.84
N GLY A 26 3.91 -0.93 -20.46
CA GLY A 26 4.89 -1.54 -21.37
C GLY A 26 6.07 -0.61 -21.74
N LEU A 27 5.98 0.70 -21.47
CA LEU A 27 6.98 1.69 -21.89
C LEU A 27 8.36 1.49 -21.27
N ILE A 28 8.41 0.99 -20.02
CA ILE A 28 9.63 0.85 -19.21
C ILE A 28 9.65 -0.53 -18.53
N ALA A 29 8.95 -1.51 -19.10
CA ALA A 29 8.73 -2.81 -18.44
C ALA A 29 10.03 -3.57 -18.14
N LEU A 30 11.04 -3.47 -19.00
CA LEU A 30 12.35 -4.12 -18.81
C LEU A 30 13.12 -3.51 -17.64
N GLN A 31 13.28 -2.18 -17.64
CA GLN A 31 14.04 -1.47 -16.61
C GLN A 31 13.31 -1.54 -15.25
N PHE A 32 11.97 -1.52 -15.26
CA PHE A 32 11.20 -1.71 -14.04
C PHE A 32 11.34 -3.14 -13.50
N GLY A 33 11.37 -4.15 -14.37
CA GLY A 33 11.61 -5.54 -13.97
C GLY A 33 13.02 -5.76 -13.39
N GLU A 34 14.05 -5.09 -13.91
CA GLU A 34 15.39 -5.09 -13.32
C GLU A 34 15.42 -4.41 -11.96
N PHE A 35 14.76 -3.24 -11.84
CA PHE A 35 14.59 -2.57 -10.56
C PHE A 35 13.93 -3.50 -9.53
N GLU A 36 12.78 -4.10 -9.86
CA GLU A 36 12.07 -5.02 -8.98
C GLU A 36 12.97 -6.14 -8.48
N ARG A 37 13.72 -6.79 -9.37
CA ARG A 37 14.65 -7.87 -9.00
C ARG A 37 15.74 -7.38 -8.04
N ASN A 38 16.27 -6.18 -8.25
CA ASN A 38 17.31 -5.60 -7.39
C ASN A 38 16.79 -5.29 -5.97
N VAL A 39 15.50 -4.99 -5.80
CA VAL A 39 14.89 -4.76 -4.47
C VAL A 39 14.38 -6.03 -3.79
N GLY A 40 14.56 -7.21 -4.40
CA GLY A 40 14.12 -8.50 -3.85
C GLY A 40 12.83 -9.04 -4.48
N GLY A 41 12.38 -8.45 -5.59
CA GLY A 41 11.25 -8.89 -6.40
C GLY A 41 9.96 -8.09 -6.14
N ALA A 42 8.95 -8.36 -6.97
CA ALA A 42 7.64 -7.70 -6.90
C ALA A 42 6.99 -7.90 -5.51
N SER A 43 7.07 -9.11 -4.95
CA SER A 43 6.48 -9.45 -3.65
C SER A 43 7.03 -8.59 -2.50
N VAL A 44 8.34 -8.27 -2.52
CA VAL A 44 8.95 -7.39 -1.52
C VAL A 44 8.42 -5.96 -1.67
N LEU A 45 8.31 -5.48 -2.91
CA LEU A 45 7.78 -4.14 -3.20
C LEU A 45 6.30 -4.01 -2.76
N HIS A 46 5.47 -5.01 -3.08
CA HIS A 46 4.09 -5.11 -2.63
C HIS A 46 4.00 -5.03 -1.10
N CYS A 47 4.76 -5.87 -0.40
CA CYS A 47 4.74 -5.87 1.06
C CYS A 47 5.25 -4.54 1.66
N ALA A 48 6.32 -3.96 1.12
CA ALA A 48 6.89 -2.71 1.61
C ALA A 48 5.90 -1.53 1.45
N VAL A 49 5.30 -1.40 0.27
CA VAL A 49 4.28 -0.37 -0.02
C VAL A 49 3.07 -0.57 0.88
N ALA A 50 2.56 -1.80 0.99
CA ALA A 50 1.41 -2.12 1.81
C ALA A 50 1.64 -1.88 3.31
N LEU A 51 2.80 -2.26 3.84
CA LEU A 51 3.18 -2.02 5.22
C LEU A 51 3.23 -0.52 5.54
N LEU A 52 3.92 0.26 4.70
CA LEU A 52 4.01 1.71 4.87
C LEU A 52 2.64 2.39 4.75
N LEU A 53 1.80 1.92 3.82
CA LEU A 53 0.45 2.41 3.63
C LEU A 53 -0.42 2.12 4.86
N GLY A 54 -0.38 0.90 5.38
CA GLY A 54 -1.11 0.49 6.58
C GLY A 54 -0.70 1.29 7.81
N PHE A 55 0.62 1.42 8.04
CA PHE A 55 1.17 2.21 9.15
C PHE A 55 0.75 3.67 9.07
N SER A 56 0.92 4.30 7.89
CA SER A 56 0.59 5.72 7.70
C SER A 56 -0.90 5.97 7.79
N THR A 57 -1.73 5.04 7.30
CA THR A 57 -3.19 5.14 7.39
C THR A 57 -3.62 5.06 8.85
N ALA A 58 -3.10 4.12 9.63
CA ALA A 58 -3.40 4.03 11.07
C ALA A 58 -3.02 5.32 11.81
N GLY A 59 -1.87 5.90 11.47
CA GLY A 59 -1.45 7.23 11.94
C GLY A 59 -2.45 8.33 11.61
N TRP A 60 -2.86 8.40 10.34
CA TRP A 60 -3.83 9.41 9.89
C TRP A 60 -5.20 9.27 10.54
N VAL A 61 -5.70 8.03 10.65
CA VAL A 61 -6.99 7.70 11.26
C VAL A 61 -7.02 8.00 12.76
N SER A 62 -5.90 7.78 13.46
CA SER A 62 -5.81 8.04 14.91
C SER A 62 -6.04 9.50 15.31
N GLN A 63 -5.93 10.44 14.36
CA GLN A 63 -6.16 11.87 14.57
C GLN A 63 -7.63 12.30 14.41
N ARG A 64 -8.53 11.35 14.11
CA ARG A 64 -9.96 11.63 13.90
C ARG A 64 -10.76 11.25 15.13
N SER A 65 -11.89 11.94 15.35
CA SER A 65 -12.83 11.63 16.44
C SER A 65 -14.03 10.80 15.99
N ASN A 66 -14.41 10.90 14.70
CA ASN A 66 -15.58 10.20 14.17
C ASN A 66 -15.24 8.75 13.80
N GLU A 67 -15.82 7.78 14.50
CA GLU A 67 -15.57 6.34 14.31
C GLU A 67 -15.97 5.82 12.93
N THR A 68 -17.09 6.28 12.37
CA THR A 68 -17.50 5.90 11.00
C THR A 68 -16.46 6.35 9.99
N LEU A 69 -15.98 7.59 10.10
CA LEU A 69 -14.93 8.12 9.24
C LEU A 69 -13.63 7.32 9.40
N LYS A 70 -13.27 6.93 10.63
CA LYS A 70 -12.09 6.09 10.88
C LYS A 70 -12.17 4.76 10.15
N LEU A 71 -13.31 4.09 10.23
CA LEU A 71 -13.54 2.80 9.55
C LEU A 71 -13.47 2.96 8.03
N THR A 72 -14.11 3.99 7.47
CA THR A 72 -14.06 4.27 6.03
C THR A 72 -12.63 4.53 5.56
N MET A 73 -11.87 5.33 6.30
CA MET A 73 -10.47 5.65 5.98
C MET A 73 -9.55 4.43 6.10
N LEU A 74 -9.78 3.55 7.07
CA LEU A 74 -9.05 2.28 7.20
C LEU A 74 -9.40 1.29 6.08
N ALA A 75 -10.65 1.26 5.63
CA ALA A 75 -11.09 0.39 4.55
C ALA A 75 -10.54 0.81 3.18
N LEU A 76 -10.33 2.11 2.96
CA LEU A 76 -9.91 2.67 1.67
C LEU A 76 -8.63 2.00 1.11
N PRO A 77 -7.52 1.86 1.86
CA PRO A 77 -6.35 1.13 1.37
C PRO A 77 -6.61 -0.30 0.94
N PHE A 78 -7.45 -1.06 1.67
CA PHE A 78 -7.80 -2.44 1.29
C PHE A 78 -8.53 -2.47 -0.05
N VAL A 79 -9.47 -1.56 -0.25
CA VAL A 79 -10.18 -1.42 -1.52
C VAL A 79 -9.21 -1.07 -2.64
N LEU A 80 -8.30 -0.12 -2.42
CA LEU A 80 -7.34 0.31 -3.44
C LEU A 80 -6.38 -0.80 -3.84
N VAL A 81 -5.77 -1.54 -2.91
CA VAL A 81 -4.85 -2.64 -3.27
C VAL A 81 -5.57 -3.81 -3.93
N THR A 82 -6.85 -4.03 -3.57
CA THR A 82 -7.68 -5.05 -4.22
C THR A 82 -8.04 -4.63 -5.63
N LEU A 83 -8.44 -3.37 -5.84
CA LEU A 83 -8.76 -2.84 -7.15
C LEU A 83 -7.55 -2.79 -8.07
N ASP A 84 -6.38 -2.38 -7.57
CA ASP A 84 -5.14 -2.36 -8.33
C ASP A 84 -4.80 -3.77 -8.85
N GLU A 85 -4.74 -4.76 -7.97
CA GLU A 85 -4.45 -6.15 -8.35
C GLU A 85 -5.55 -6.76 -9.24
N SER A 86 -6.83 -6.50 -8.94
CA SER A 86 -7.94 -7.00 -9.77
C SER A 86 -7.94 -6.38 -11.17
N SER A 87 -7.55 -5.11 -11.29
CA SER A 87 -7.48 -4.43 -12.58
C SER A 87 -6.44 -5.04 -13.51
N GLN A 88 -5.40 -5.68 -12.96
CA GLN A 88 -4.37 -6.36 -13.76
C GLN A 88 -4.94 -7.52 -14.58
N ALA A 89 -6.05 -8.13 -14.16
CA ALA A 89 -6.74 -9.15 -14.96
C ALA A 89 -7.30 -8.62 -16.29
N LEU A 90 -7.47 -7.29 -16.41
CA LEU A 90 -8.00 -6.63 -17.61
C LEU A 90 -6.88 -6.16 -18.56
N ILE A 91 -5.61 -6.32 -18.19
CA ILE A 91 -4.45 -5.80 -18.91
C ILE A 91 -3.67 -6.97 -19.51
N ALA A 92 -3.54 -7.01 -20.84
CA ALA A 92 -2.93 -8.15 -21.56
C ALA A 92 -1.48 -8.47 -21.18
N THR A 93 -0.73 -7.49 -20.66
CA THR A 93 0.66 -7.64 -20.23
C THR A 93 0.79 -8.02 -18.75
N ARG A 94 -0.32 -8.18 -18.03
CA ARG A 94 -0.37 -8.46 -16.60
C ARG A 94 -1.27 -9.65 -16.32
N GLN A 95 -1.14 -10.17 -15.11
CA GLN A 95 -1.97 -11.23 -14.59
C GLN A 95 -2.29 -10.93 -13.14
N PHE A 96 -3.52 -11.20 -12.75
CA PHE A 96 -3.90 -11.20 -11.35
C PHE A 96 -3.12 -12.26 -10.57
N SER A 97 -2.63 -11.89 -9.39
CA SER A 97 -1.85 -12.74 -8.51
C SER A 97 -2.47 -12.81 -7.11
N TRP A 98 -2.96 -13.99 -6.73
CA TRP A 98 -3.42 -14.25 -5.37
C TRP A 98 -2.33 -14.02 -4.33
N LEU A 99 -1.07 -14.31 -4.68
CA LEU A 99 0.07 -14.09 -3.80
C LEU A 99 0.27 -12.59 -3.55
N ASP A 100 0.27 -11.77 -4.59
CA ASP A 100 0.51 -10.33 -4.45
C ASP A 100 -0.66 -9.63 -3.73
N LEU A 101 -1.91 -10.05 -4.02
CA LEU A 101 -3.08 -9.58 -3.25
C LEU A 101 -2.95 -9.94 -1.77
N THR A 102 -2.58 -11.18 -1.46
CA THR A 102 -2.43 -11.66 -0.08
C THR A 102 -1.33 -10.89 0.64
N LEU A 103 -0.18 -10.68 -0.01
CA LEU A 103 0.93 -9.90 0.55
C LEU A 103 0.51 -8.45 0.80
N ASN A 104 -0.20 -7.81 -0.13
CA ASN A 104 -0.73 -6.47 0.06
C ASN A 104 -1.64 -6.43 1.30
N ILE A 105 -2.62 -7.34 1.42
CA ILE A 105 -3.56 -7.36 2.56
C ILE A 105 -2.82 -7.65 3.88
N THR A 106 -1.98 -8.68 3.92
CA THR A 106 -1.28 -9.10 5.14
C THR A 106 -0.32 -8.03 5.62
N CYS A 107 0.53 -7.47 4.74
CA CYS A 107 1.51 -6.45 5.14
C CYS A 107 0.81 -5.14 5.54
N LEU A 108 -0.34 -4.82 4.95
CA LEU A 108 -1.16 -3.67 5.34
C LEU A 108 -1.74 -3.84 6.75
N ILE A 109 -2.27 -5.02 7.09
CA ILE A 109 -2.71 -5.36 8.45
C ILE A 109 -1.55 -5.27 9.43
N ILE A 110 -0.37 -5.80 9.08
CA ILE A 110 0.84 -5.73 9.91
C ILE A 110 1.23 -4.27 10.15
N GLY A 111 1.22 -3.42 9.12
CA GLY A 111 1.52 -1.99 9.25
C GLY A 111 0.57 -1.27 10.22
N ILE A 112 -0.74 -1.56 10.12
CA ILE A 112 -1.76 -1.04 11.05
C ILE A 112 -1.47 -1.52 12.48
N GLY A 113 -1.23 -2.82 12.66
CA GLY A 113 -0.93 -3.42 13.96
C GLY A 113 0.33 -2.82 14.58
N PHE A 114 1.38 -2.63 13.79
CA PHE A 114 2.64 -2.05 14.23
C PHE A 114 2.45 -0.62 14.75
N TYR A 115 1.70 0.23 14.03
CA TYR A 115 1.37 1.56 14.52
C TYR A 115 0.63 1.52 15.86
N ARG A 116 -0.38 0.65 15.99
CA ARG A 116 -1.15 0.50 17.23
C ARG A 116 -0.28 0.05 18.40
N LEU A 117 0.64 -0.90 18.18
CA LEU A 117 1.57 -1.35 19.21
C LEU A 117 2.48 -0.21 19.70
N LEU A 118 2.96 0.65 18.79
CA LEU A 118 3.76 1.81 19.16
C LEU A 118 2.95 2.83 19.98
N LYS A 119 1.69 3.09 19.59
CA LYS A 119 0.75 3.96 20.33
C LYS A 119 0.51 3.45 21.76
N VAL A 120 0.17 2.16 21.90
CA VAL A 120 -0.04 1.53 23.22
C VAL A 120 1.21 1.63 24.09
N LYS A 121 2.40 1.40 23.51
CA LYS A 121 3.67 1.53 24.24
C LYS A 121 3.94 2.97 24.71
N GLN A 122 3.39 3.97 24.02
CA GLN A 122 3.52 5.38 24.37
C GLN A 122 2.50 5.84 25.44
N GLY A 123 1.64 4.95 25.92
CA GLY A 123 0.66 5.25 26.98
C GLY A 123 -0.57 6.02 26.48
N GLU A 124 -0.82 6.01 25.17
CA GLU A 124 -2.02 6.55 24.52
C GLU A 124 -2.91 5.43 23.99
#